data_AF-A0A355GG54-F1
#
_entry.id   AF-A0A355GG54-F1
#
_cell.length_a   1.000
_cell.length_b   1.000
_cell.length_c   1.000
_cell.angle_alpha   90.00
_cell.angle_beta   90.00
_cell.angle_gamma   90.00
#
_symmetry.space_group_name_H-M   'P 1'
#
loop_
_entity.id
_entity.type
_entity.pdbx_description
1 polymer ?
#
loop_
_entity_poly.entity_id
_entity_poly.type
_entity_poly.pdbx_seq_one_letter_code
_entity_poly.pdbx_strand_id
1 'polypeptide(L)'
;LVTHWGLSGPAVLKLSAWAARELHDANYHATLRINWLAGSRAEEIRAQLNSFKADHPKKTVDAACPWQLPKRLWKSLVDHSVGPQPVRWAELSKQATQALVTELSAGEFQVAGKGVFKEEFVTCGGVNLKEVDFRTMESRVCPGLYFAGEIL
;
A
#
# COMPACT_ATOMS: atom_id res chain seq x y z
N LEU A 1 -6.27 2.39 -4.22
CA LEU A 1 -7.72 2.65 -4.11
C LEU A 1 -8.17 2.28 -2.71
N VAL A 2 -8.86 3.18 -2.00
CA VAL A 2 -9.49 2.86 -0.71
C VAL A 2 -10.93 2.46 -0.98
N THR A 3 -11.36 1.32 -0.46
CA THR A 3 -12.69 0.73 -0.67
C THR A 3 -13.40 0.55 0.67
N HIS A 4 -14.67 0.16 0.64
CA HIS A 4 -15.43 -0.19 1.86
C HIS A 4 -14.86 -1.39 2.61
N TRP A 5 -14.03 -2.21 1.98
CA TRP A 5 -13.55 -3.49 2.50
C TRP A 5 -12.04 -3.55 2.70
N GLY A 6 -11.34 -2.42 2.50
CA GLY A 6 -9.88 -2.34 2.55
C GLY A 6 -9.27 -1.64 1.34
N LEU A 7 -8.10 -2.09 0.92
CA LEU A 7 -7.30 -1.46 -0.14
C LEU A 7 -7.28 -2.32 -1.40
N SER A 8 -7.33 -1.66 -2.56
CA SER A 8 -7.31 -2.31 -3.88
C SER A 8 -6.65 -1.41 -4.92
N GLY A 9 -6.81 -1.74 -6.21
CA GLY A 9 -6.25 -1.04 -7.35
C GLY A 9 -4.88 -1.59 -7.77
N PRO A 10 -4.32 -1.08 -8.88
CA PRO A 10 -3.18 -1.71 -9.54
C PRO A 10 -1.95 -1.93 -8.65
N ALA A 11 -1.63 -0.98 -7.77
CA ALA A 11 -0.50 -1.09 -6.85
C ALA A 11 -0.67 -2.24 -5.85
N VAL A 12 -1.86 -2.38 -5.24
CA VAL A 12 -2.15 -3.44 -4.28
C VAL A 12 -2.20 -4.79 -4.98
N LEU A 13 -2.88 -4.88 -6.14
CA LEU A 13 -2.99 -6.12 -6.91
C LEU A 13 -1.63 -6.63 -7.39
N LYS A 14 -0.76 -5.74 -7.86
CA LYS A 14 0.59 -6.10 -8.28
C LYS A 14 1.43 -6.56 -7.07
N LEU A 15 1.35 -5.85 -5.95
CA LEU A 15 2.07 -6.22 -4.73
C LEU A 15 1.59 -7.58 -4.19
N SER A 16 0.28 -7.85 -4.18
CA SER A 16 -0.26 -9.12 -3.71
C SER A 16 0.14 -10.29 -4.60
N ALA A 17 0.29 -10.07 -5.92
CA ALA A 17 0.78 -11.09 -6.83
C ALA A 17 2.27 -11.43 -6.56
N TRP A 18 3.10 -10.42 -6.28
CA TRP A 18 4.50 -10.61 -5.92
C TRP A 18 4.65 -11.32 -4.57
N ALA A 19 3.86 -10.91 -3.59
CA ALA A 19 3.91 -11.45 -2.23
C ALA A 19 2.99 -12.67 -2.04
N ALA A 20 2.50 -13.30 -3.11
CA ALA A 20 1.40 -14.26 -3.03
C ALA A 20 1.74 -15.47 -2.15
N ARG A 21 2.98 -15.97 -2.22
CA ARG A 21 3.46 -17.08 -1.41
C ARG A 21 3.65 -16.67 0.05
N GLU A 22 4.32 -15.55 0.31
CA GLU A 22 4.51 -15.08 1.70
C GLU A 22 3.18 -14.75 2.37
N LEU A 23 2.24 -14.16 1.64
CA LEU A 23 0.89 -13.90 2.12
C LEU A 23 0.14 -15.20 2.39
N HIS A 24 0.26 -16.21 1.53
CA HIS A 24 -0.36 -17.51 1.76
C HIS A 24 0.18 -18.18 3.03
N ASP A 25 1.51 -18.24 3.18
CA ASP A 25 2.19 -18.82 4.34
C ASP A 25 1.83 -18.11 5.65
N ALA A 26 1.60 -16.79 5.58
CA ALA A 26 1.18 -15.96 6.71
C ALA A 26 -0.35 -15.96 6.94
N ASN A 27 -1.11 -16.85 6.29
CA ASN A 27 -2.59 -16.85 6.34
C ASN A 27 -3.21 -15.49 6.04
N TYR A 28 -2.59 -14.73 5.11
CA TYR A 28 -2.97 -13.39 4.69
C TYR A 28 -3.01 -12.35 5.82
N HIS A 29 -2.22 -12.57 6.87
CA HIS A 29 -1.95 -11.59 7.91
C HIS A 29 -0.59 -10.94 7.66
N ALA A 30 -0.59 -9.63 7.41
CA ALA A 30 0.63 -8.89 7.10
C ALA A 30 0.49 -7.41 7.42
N THR A 31 1.61 -6.72 7.55
CA THR A 31 1.64 -5.25 7.61
C THR A 31 1.89 -4.70 6.20
N LEU A 32 0.92 -3.94 5.68
CA LEU A 32 1.09 -3.16 4.46
C LEU A 32 1.66 -1.79 4.81
N ARG A 33 2.78 -1.44 4.19
CA ARG A 33 3.39 -0.11 4.31
C ARG A 33 3.12 0.72 3.06
N ILE A 34 2.59 1.93 3.25
CA ILE A 34 2.22 2.84 2.17
C ILE A 34 3.06 4.11 2.26
N ASN A 35 3.65 4.50 1.14
CA ASN A 35 4.15 5.87 0.94
C ASN A 35 3.10 6.64 0.15
N TRP A 36 2.46 7.62 0.77
CA TRP A 36 1.38 8.41 0.17
C TRP A 36 1.88 9.46 -0.82
N LEU A 37 3.20 9.72 -0.84
CA LEU A 37 3.84 10.78 -1.61
C LEU A 37 4.82 10.23 -2.64
N ALA A 38 4.44 9.12 -3.27
CA ALA A 38 5.10 8.53 -4.45
C ALA A 38 6.62 8.28 -4.29
N GLY A 39 7.07 7.91 -3.08
CA GLY A 39 8.47 7.58 -2.80
C GLY A 39 9.30 8.73 -2.25
N SER A 40 8.69 9.88 -1.96
CA SER A 40 9.36 10.99 -1.26
C SER A 40 9.95 10.52 0.07
N ARG A 41 11.14 11.01 0.41
CA ARG A 41 11.84 10.61 1.65
C ARG A 41 11.32 11.39 2.85
N ALA A 42 11.41 10.80 4.04
CA ALA A 42 10.94 11.43 5.28
C ALA A 42 11.54 12.83 5.52
N GLU A 43 12.81 13.04 5.20
CA GLU A 43 13.48 14.33 5.35
C GLU A 43 12.93 15.41 4.39
N GLU A 44 12.63 15.04 3.14
CA GLU A 44 12.02 15.94 2.15
C GLU A 44 10.61 16.35 2.58
N ILE A 45 9.82 15.39 3.05
CA ILE A 45 8.46 15.62 3.57
C ILE A 45 8.51 16.54 4.78
N ARG A 46 9.45 16.31 5.73
CA ARG A 46 9.64 17.16 6.91
C ARG A 46 10.00 18.59 6.52
N ALA A 47 10.93 18.76 5.59
CA ALA A 47 11.33 20.08 5.10
C ALA A 47 10.14 20.83 4.49
N GLN A 48 9.34 20.15 3.66
CA GLN A 48 8.16 20.74 3.03
C GLN A 48 7.07 21.11 4.05
N LEU A 49 6.82 20.27 5.05
CA LEU A 49 5.88 20.58 6.14
C LEU A 49 6.34 21.82 6.93
N ASN A 50 7.63 21.93 7.23
CA ASN A 50 8.18 23.08 7.95
C ASN A 50 8.06 24.37 7.14
N SER A 51 8.34 24.33 5.83
CA SER A 51 8.13 25.46 4.93
C SER A 51 6.66 25.87 4.89
N PHE A 52 5.76 24.92 4.68
CA PHE A 52 4.32 25.19 4.60
C PHE A 52 3.76 25.74 5.92
N LYS A 53 4.27 25.25 7.06
CA LYS A 53 3.94 25.78 8.39
C LYS A 53 4.31 27.25 8.54
N ALA A 54 5.47 27.68 8.02
CA ALA A 54 5.90 29.07 8.05
C ALA A 54 5.05 29.97 7.14
N ASP A 55 4.64 29.46 5.97
CA ASP A 55 3.85 30.23 5.00
C ASP A 55 2.35 30.33 5.37
N HIS A 56 1.83 29.36 6.13
CA HIS A 56 0.40 29.26 6.46
C HIS A 56 0.08 29.04 7.95
N PRO A 57 0.67 29.81 8.88
CA PRO A 57 0.63 29.53 10.32
C PRO A 57 -0.79 29.53 10.91
N LYS A 58 -1.70 30.32 10.33
CA LYS A 58 -3.09 30.51 10.82
C LYS A 58 -4.08 29.45 10.32
N LYS A 59 -3.75 28.73 9.25
CA LYS A 59 -4.62 27.68 8.71
C LYS A 59 -4.59 26.46 9.62
N THR A 60 -5.66 25.66 9.62
CA THR A 60 -5.64 24.36 10.29
C THR A 60 -4.97 23.31 9.42
N VAL A 61 -4.31 22.34 10.07
CA VAL A 61 -3.54 21.29 9.40
C VAL A 61 -4.45 20.44 8.52
N ASP A 62 -5.62 20.06 9.01
CA ASP A 62 -6.61 19.24 8.30
C ASP A 62 -7.25 19.93 7.08
N ALA A 63 -7.36 21.27 7.09
CA ALA A 63 -7.97 22.03 6.01
C ALA A 63 -6.96 22.44 4.91
N ALA A 64 -5.67 22.47 5.22
CA ALA A 64 -4.63 22.96 4.32
C ALA A 64 -3.54 21.91 4.10
N CYS A 65 -3.66 21.15 3.01
CA CYS A 65 -2.66 20.18 2.57
C CYS A 65 -1.60 20.84 1.66
N PRO A 66 -0.29 20.59 1.88
CA PRO A 66 0.76 21.06 0.97
C PRO A 66 0.88 20.27 -0.35
N TRP A 67 0.13 19.17 -0.48
CA TRP A 67 0.19 18.27 -1.65
C TRP A 67 -1.16 18.15 -2.34
N GLN A 68 -1.14 17.59 -3.55
CA GLN A 68 -2.34 17.25 -4.31
C GLN A 68 -2.96 15.93 -3.83
N LEU A 69 -3.35 15.88 -2.56
CA LEU A 69 -4.09 14.75 -1.99
C LEU A 69 -5.59 15.04 -1.94
N PRO A 70 -6.45 14.02 -2.12
CA PRO A 70 -7.88 14.17 -1.87
C PRO A 70 -8.13 14.67 -0.44
N LYS A 71 -8.98 15.70 -0.29
CA LYS A 71 -9.26 16.34 1.02
C LYS A 71 -9.67 15.33 2.10
N ARG A 72 -10.50 14.34 1.75
CA ARG A 72 -10.95 13.29 2.66
C ARG A 72 -9.80 12.41 3.15
N LEU A 73 -8.87 12.05 2.26
CA LEU A 73 -7.69 11.27 2.62
C LEU A 73 -6.79 12.09 3.53
N TRP A 74 -6.47 13.33 3.14
CA TRP A 74 -5.64 14.23 3.94
C TRP A 74 -6.18 14.39 5.36
N LYS A 75 -7.48 14.68 5.51
CA LYS A 75 -8.12 14.77 6.81
C LYS A 75 -7.95 13.48 7.62
N SER A 76 -8.17 12.31 7.01
CA SER A 76 -8.01 11.03 7.71
C SER A 76 -6.59 10.78 8.19
N LEU A 77 -5.57 11.15 7.40
CA LEU A 77 -4.16 11.02 7.78
C LEU A 77 -3.81 11.98 8.93
N VAL A 78 -4.29 13.22 8.87
CA VAL A 78 -4.11 14.21 9.95
C VAL A 78 -4.82 13.76 11.22
N ASP A 79 -6.07 13.33 11.13
CA ASP A 79 -6.84 12.85 12.29
C ASP A 79 -6.15 11.66 12.96
N HIS A 80 -5.52 10.77 12.19
CA HIS A 80 -4.74 9.64 12.70
C HIS A 80 -3.43 10.06 13.37
N SER A 81 -2.64 10.94 12.74
CA SER A 81 -1.29 11.29 13.21
C SER A 81 -1.24 12.43 14.23
N VAL A 82 -2.12 13.40 14.10
CA VAL A 82 -2.15 14.65 14.89
C VAL A 82 -3.32 14.65 15.88
N GLY A 83 -4.41 13.95 15.54
CA GLY A 83 -5.63 13.88 16.32
C GLY A 83 -6.81 14.58 15.62
N PRO A 84 -8.05 14.28 16.05
CA PRO A 84 -9.26 14.73 15.34
C PRO A 84 -9.62 16.21 15.59
N GLN A 85 -8.99 16.84 16.58
CA GLN A 85 -9.25 18.23 16.91
C GLN A 85 -8.51 19.15 15.93
N PRO A 86 -9.13 20.25 15.46
CA PRO A 86 -8.45 21.19 14.59
C PRO A 86 -7.23 21.81 15.28
N VAL A 87 -6.05 21.61 14.69
CA VAL A 87 -4.79 22.22 15.14
C VAL A 87 -4.32 23.20 14.07
N ARG A 88 -3.88 24.40 14.46
CA ARG A 88 -3.25 25.34 13.53
C ARG A 88 -1.85 24.90 13.17
N TRP A 89 -1.40 25.20 11.96
CA TRP A 89 -0.02 24.91 11.54
C TRP A 89 1.02 25.47 12.51
N ALA A 90 0.84 26.71 13.00
CA ALA A 90 1.74 27.32 13.98
C ALA A 90 1.86 26.50 15.28
N GLU A 91 0.76 25.88 15.72
CA GLU A 91 0.63 25.14 16.98
C GLU A 91 1.01 23.66 16.83
N LEU A 92 1.24 23.17 15.60
CA LEU A 92 1.62 21.79 15.36
C LEU A 92 2.95 21.46 16.05
N SER A 93 2.92 20.53 17.00
CA SER A 93 4.09 20.14 17.79
C SER A 93 5.11 19.37 16.95
N LYS A 94 6.37 19.32 17.42
CA LYS A 94 7.42 18.52 16.76
C LYS A 94 7.07 17.03 16.71
N GLN A 95 6.45 16.51 17.78
CA GLN A 95 6.01 15.12 17.85
C GLN A 95 4.91 14.83 16.83
N ALA A 96 3.87 15.68 16.75
CA ALA A 96 2.79 15.53 15.79
C ALA A 96 3.29 15.70 14.34
N THR A 97 4.23 16.61 14.11
CA THR A 97 4.91 16.74 12.81
C THR A 97 5.63 15.46 12.43
N GLN A 98 6.37 14.84 13.36
CA GLN A 98 7.07 13.59 13.10
C GLN A 98 6.09 12.43 12.83
N ALA A 99 4.99 12.34 13.59
CA ALA A 99 3.96 11.34 13.34
C ALA A 99 3.36 11.47 11.93
N LEU A 100 3.06 12.71 11.51
CA LEU A 100 2.53 12.99 10.17
C LEU A 100 3.55 12.66 9.07
N VAL A 101 4.85 12.93 9.28
CA VAL A 101 5.92 12.53 8.36
C VAL A 101 5.99 11.01 8.22
N THR A 102 5.94 10.28 9.34
CA THR A 102 5.96 8.82 9.33
C THR A 102 4.75 8.27 8.58
N GLU A 103 3.55 8.77 8.87
CA GLU A 103 2.32 8.35 8.20
C GLU A 103 2.40 8.59 6.69
N LEU A 104 2.84 9.78 6.26
CA LEU A 104 2.94 10.13 4.83
C LEU A 104 4.00 9.31 4.07
N SER A 105 5.12 8.98 4.72
CA SER A 105 6.24 8.29 4.08
C SER A 105 6.16 6.76 4.17
N ALA A 106 5.52 6.25 5.21
CA ALA A 106 5.60 4.85 5.63
C ALA A 106 4.40 4.43 6.52
N GLY A 107 3.20 4.94 6.26
CA GLY A 107 1.99 4.57 7.01
C GLY A 107 1.77 3.05 6.98
N GLU A 108 1.48 2.48 8.15
CA GLU A 108 1.36 1.03 8.33
C GLU A 108 -0.10 0.61 8.55
N PHE A 109 -0.54 -0.38 7.78
CA PHE A 109 -1.92 -0.85 7.75
C PHE A 109 -1.95 -2.36 7.91
N GLN A 110 -2.74 -2.85 8.85
CA GLN A 110 -2.88 -4.28 9.08
C GLN A 110 -3.78 -4.90 8.01
N VAL A 111 -3.25 -5.92 7.33
CA VAL A 111 -3.97 -6.79 6.42
C VAL A 111 -4.42 -7.99 7.23
N ALA A 112 -5.74 -8.22 7.29
CA ALA A 112 -6.37 -9.26 8.10
C ALA A 112 -7.04 -10.35 7.27
N GLY A 113 -6.72 -10.44 5.98
CA GLY A 113 -7.30 -11.44 5.09
C GLY A 113 -7.42 -10.99 3.63
N LYS A 114 -8.02 -11.87 2.84
CA LYS A 114 -8.31 -11.64 1.42
C LYS A 114 -9.53 -10.75 1.21
N GLY A 115 -9.63 -10.18 0.01
CA GLY A 115 -10.82 -9.43 -0.41
C GLY A 115 -12.10 -10.27 -0.31
N VAL A 116 -13.19 -9.62 0.11
CA VAL A 116 -14.49 -10.26 0.41
C VAL A 116 -15.07 -11.02 -0.78
N PHE A 117 -14.80 -10.54 -2.01
CA PHE A 117 -15.36 -11.11 -3.23
C PHE A 117 -14.57 -12.29 -3.80
N LYS A 118 -13.39 -12.65 -3.23
CA LYS A 118 -12.56 -13.80 -3.64
C LYS A 118 -12.24 -13.91 -5.15
N GLU A 119 -12.49 -12.86 -5.95
CA GLU A 119 -12.14 -12.82 -7.36
C GLU A 119 -10.63 -12.56 -7.47
N GLU A 120 -9.86 -13.64 -7.42
CA GLU A 120 -8.45 -13.66 -7.79
C GLU A 120 -8.39 -13.65 -9.33
N PHE A 121 -7.69 -12.66 -9.91
CA PHE A 121 -7.57 -12.54 -11.37
C PHE A 121 -6.64 -13.58 -11.98
N VAL A 122 -5.65 -14.04 -11.20
CA VAL A 122 -4.60 -14.96 -11.61
C VAL A 122 -4.13 -15.78 -10.40
N THR A 123 -3.65 -16.98 -10.67
CA THR A 123 -3.09 -17.90 -9.67
C THR A 123 -1.58 -17.76 -9.59
N CYS A 124 -1.01 -17.74 -8.39
CA CYS A 124 0.43 -17.82 -8.20
C CYS A 124 0.86 -19.28 -8.03
N GLY A 125 1.65 -19.78 -8.99
CA GLY A 125 2.10 -21.17 -9.02
C GLY A 125 1.24 -22.02 -9.97
N GLY A 126 1.56 -23.30 -10.02
CA GLY A 126 1.05 -24.21 -11.03
C GLY A 126 1.91 -25.48 -11.06
N VAL A 127 1.95 -26.12 -12.23
CA VAL A 127 2.80 -27.29 -12.47
C VAL A 127 4.27 -26.92 -12.26
N ASN A 128 5.04 -27.81 -11.65
CA ASN A 128 6.48 -27.61 -11.51
C ASN A 128 7.13 -27.49 -12.90
N LEU A 129 7.55 -26.28 -13.27
CA LEU A 129 8.13 -25.99 -14.58
C LEU A 129 9.39 -26.82 -14.90
N LYS A 130 10.07 -27.37 -13.89
CA LYS A 130 11.21 -28.30 -14.09
C LYS A 130 10.78 -29.65 -14.67
N GLU A 131 9.50 -29.99 -14.56
CA GLU A 131 8.90 -31.24 -15.03
C GLU A 131 8.20 -31.08 -16.39
N VAL A 132 8.35 -29.92 -17.05
CA VAL A 132 7.77 -29.65 -18.37
C VAL A 132 8.90 -29.47 -19.39
N ASP A 133 8.74 -30.04 -20.58
CA ASP A 133 9.58 -29.70 -21.73
C ASP A 133 9.02 -28.50 -22.48
N PHE A 134 9.65 -27.33 -22.37
CA PHE A 134 9.17 -26.10 -23.00
C PHE A 134 9.21 -26.09 -24.54
N ARG A 135 9.82 -27.09 -25.20
CA ARG A 135 9.76 -27.21 -26.66
C ARG A 135 8.48 -27.89 -27.14
N THR A 136 7.98 -28.85 -26.36
CA THR A 136 6.80 -29.66 -26.73
C THR A 136 5.60 -29.41 -25.83
N MET A 137 5.81 -28.74 -24.69
CA MET A 137 4.88 -28.59 -23.58
C MET A 137 4.47 -29.91 -22.91
N GLU A 138 5.20 -31.00 -23.17
CA GLU A 138 4.94 -32.33 -22.62
C GLU A 138 5.54 -32.49 -21.21
N SER A 139 4.91 -33.32 -20.38
CA SER A 139 5.44 -33.73 -19.08
C SER A 139 6.68 -34.60 -19.24
N ARG A 140 7.72 -34.30 -18.46
CA ARG A 140 8.93 -35.13 -18.33
C ARG A 140 8.71 -36.37 -17.47
N VAL A 141 7.60 -36.43 -16.72
CA VAL A 141 7.27 -37.52 -15.78
C VAL A 141 6.26 -38.48 -16.39
N CYS A 142 5.31 -37.98 -17.19
CA CYS A 142 4.25 -38.77 -17.81
C CYS A 142 4.19 -38.51 -19.33
N PRO A 143 4.81 -39.38 -20.15
CA PRO A 143 4.74 -39.25 -21.61
C PRO A 143 3.28 -39.23 -22.11
N GLY A 144 2.99 -38.36 -23.07
CA GLY A 144 1.65 -38.13 -23.63
C GLY A 144 0.77 -37.12 -22.88
N LEU A 145 1.23 -36.61 -21.73
CA LEU A 145 0.55 -35.54 -20.98
C LEU A 145 1.16 -34.18 -21.32
N TYR A 146 0.32 -33.18 -21.61
CA TYR A 146 0.75 -31.84 -22.01
C TYR A 146 0.11 -30.76 -21.14
N PHE A 147 0.83 -29.67 -20.92
CA PHE A 147 0.37 -28.54 -20.09
C PHE A 147 0.49 -27.21 -20.85
N ALA A 148 -0.54 -26.37 -20.78
CA ALA A 148 -0.53 -25.05 -21.42
C ALA A 148 -1.43 -24.06 -20.66
N GLY A 149 -1.15 -22.77 -20.81
CA GLY A 149 -1.90 -21.70 -20.16
C GLY A 149 -1.53 -21.51 -18.69
N GLU A 150 -2.47 -20.97 -17.91
CA GLU A 150 -2.27 -20.57 -16.50
C GLU A 150 -2.09 -21.75 -15.53
N ILE A 151 -2.24 -22.99 -15.99
CA ILE A 151 -1.94 -24.17 -15.16
C ILE A 151 -0.44 -24.35 -14.89
N LEU A 152 0.42 -23.70 -15.70
CA LEU A 152 1.88 -23.72 -15.60
C LEU A 152 2.40 -22.78 -14.51
#